data_AF-A0A521NNZ3-F1
#
_entry.id   AF-A0A521NNZ3-F1
#
_cell.length_a   1.000
_cell.length_b   1.000
_cell.length_c   1.000
_cell.angle_alpha   90.00
_cell.angle_beta   90.00
_cell.angle_gamma   90.00
#
_symmetry.space_group_name_H-M   'P 1'
#
loop_
_entity.id
_entity.type
_entity.pdbx_description
1 polymer ?
#
loop_
_entity_poly.entity_id
_entity_poly.type
_entity_poly.pdbx_seq_one_letter_code
_entity_poly.pdbx_strand_id
1 'polypeptide(L)' 'MTPWGEMLRAAAGLGVAPQAFWRLSLREWRMLTARPGAAGPLGRDEFERMAEAWPDD' A
#
# COMPACT_ATOMS: atom_id res chain seq x y z
N MET A 1 2.54 -5.67 -13.92
CA MET A 1 1.27 -5.10 -14.43
C MET A 1 0.48 -4.56 -13.25
N THR A 2 -0.22 -3.44 -13.38
CA THR A 2 -1.00 -2.86 -12.28
C THR A 2 -2.14 -3.82 -11.87
N PRO A 3 -2.32 -4.14 -10.57
CA PRO A 3 -3.31 -5.12 -10.11
C PRO A 3 -4.72 -4.52 -10.02
N TRP A 4 -5.30 -4.13 -11.16
CA TRP A 4 -6.58 -3.44 -11.24
C TRP A 4 -7.73 -4.16 -10.53
N GLY A 5 -7.78 -5.49 -10.62
CA GLY A 5 -8.84 -6.30 -9.99
C GLY A 5 -8.79 -6.26 -8.46
N GLU A 6 -7.60 -6.21 -7.88
CA GLU A 6 -7.42 -6.10 -6.42
C GLU A 6 -7.77 -4.69 -5.94
N MET A 7 -7.36 -3.67 -6.69
CA MET A 7 -7.73 -2.28 -6.40
C MET A 7 -9.24 -2.08 -6.42
N LEU A 8 -9.94 -2.63 -7.41
CA LEU A 8 -11.40 -2.53 -7.51
C LEU A 8 -12.12 -3.26 -6.36
N ARG A 9 -11.62 -4.44 -5.96
CA ARG A 9 -12.14 -5.17 -4.79
C ARG A 9 -11.92 -4.39 -3.49
N ALA A 10 -10.75 -3.78 -3.31
CA ALA A 10 -10.47 -2.92 -2.16
C ALA A 10 -11.39 -1.68 -2.15
N ALA A 11 -11.62 -1.07 -3.32
CA ALA A 11 -12.53 0.07 -3.45
C ALA A 11 -13.97 -0.31 -3.04
N ALA A 12 -14.45 -1.47 -3.48
CA ALA A 12 -15.75 -2.00 -3.05
C ALA A 12 -15.83 -2.22 -1.54
N GLY A 13 -14.76 -2.75 -0.92
CA GLY A 13 -14.66 -2.88 0.54
C GLY A 13 -14.70 -1.55 1.30
N LEU A 14 -14.28 -0.45 0.67
CA LEU A 14 -14.37 0.92 1.19
C LEU A 14 -15.70 1.62 0.86
N GLY A 15 -16.65 0.92 0.21
CA GLY A 15 -17.95 1.50 -0.20
C GLY A 15 -17.88 2.35 -1.47
N VAL A 16 -16.77 2.33 -2.20
CA VAL A 16 -16.62 3.04 -3.48
C VAL A 16 -17.21 2.21 -4.61
N ALA A 17 -18.28 2.71 -5.23
CA ALA A 17 -18.88 2.05 -6.38
C ALA A 17 -17.90 1.96 -7.58
N PRO A 18 -18.01 0.93 -8.44
CA PRO A 18 -17.09 0.76 -9.58
C PRO A 18 -16.97 1.98 -10.48
N GLN A 19 -18.07 2.69 -10.76
CA GLN A 19 -18.05 3.90 -11.59
C GLN A 19 -17.32 5.06 -10.90
N ALA A 20 -17.39 5.15 -9.57
CA ALA A 20 -16.65 6.14 -8.81
C ALA A 20 -15.15 5.84 -8.79
N PHE A 21 -14.76 4.57 -8.68
CA PHE A 21 -13.36 4.14 -8.75
C PHE A 21 -12.68 4.61 -10.05
N TRP A 22 -13.32 4.43 -11.20
CA TRP A 22 -12.77 4.87 -12.50
C TRP A 22 -12.65 6.38 -12.66
N ARG A 23 -13.34 7.16 -11.82
CA ARG A 23 -13.25 8.63 -11.79
C ARG A 23 -12.21 9.15 -10.80
N LEU A 24 -11.74 8.31 -9.88
CA LEU A 24 -10.73 8.70 -8.90
C LEU A 24 -9.39 8.93 -9.59
N SER A 25 -8.72 10.00 -9.19
CA SER A 25 -7.29 10.16 -9.46
C SER A 25 -6.46 9.20 -8.61
N LEU A 26 -5.24 8.90 -9.06
CA LEU A 26 -4.30 8.07 -8.30
C LEU A 26 -3.94 8.69 -6.93
N ARG A 27 -3.96 10.02 -6.83
CA ARG A 27 -3.73 10.72 -5.56
C ARG A 27 -4.86 10.46 -4.57
N GLU A 28 -6.11 10.56 -5.01
CA GLU A 28 -7.27 10.30 -4.16
C GLU A 28 -7.34 8.83 -3.74
N TRP A 29 -7.06 7.92 -4.68
CA TRP A 29 -6.95 6.50 -4.35
C TRP A 29 -5.90 6.23 -3.26
N ARG A 30 -4.72 6.86 -3.38
CA ARG A 30 -3.67 6.77 -2.34
C ARG A 30 -4.13 7.35 -1.01
N MET A 31 -4.89 8.45 -0.99
CA MET A 31 -5.42 9.00 0.27
C MET A 31 -6.42 8.05 0.95
N LEU A 32 -7.21 7.31 0.17
CA LEU A 32 -8.19 6.34 0.69
C LEU A 32 -7.57 5.04 1.19
N THR A 33 -6.42 4.65 0.65
CA THR A 33 -5.81 3.32 0.88
C THR A 33 -4.49 3.36 1.65
N ALA A 34 -3.82 4.51 1.72
CA ALA A 34 -2.62 4.66 2.52
C ALA A 34 -2.99 4.48 3.99
N ARG A 35 -2.42 3.44 4.61
CA ARG A 35 -2.53 3.26 6.06
C ARG A 35 -1.63 4.32 6.73
N PRO A 36 -2.15 5.17 7.64
CA PRO A 36 -1.31 6.05 8.42
C PRO A 36 -0.32 5.19 9.21
N GLY A 37 0.99 5.38 8.98
CA GLY A 37 2.02 4.58 9.65
C GLY A 37 2.21 3.16 9.11
N ALA A 38 1.71 2.81 7.91
CA ALA A 38 2.32 1.70 7.19
C ALA A 38 3.79 2.05 7.00
N ALA A 39 4.67 1.34 7.71
CA ALA A 39 6.10 1.43 7.50
C ALA A 39 6.33 1.30 5.99
N GLY A 40 7.02 2.29 5.42
CA GLY A 40 7.51 2.14 4.06
C GLY A 40 8.37 0.88 3.95
N PRO A 41 8.76 0.49 2.73
CA PRO A 41 9.81 -0.49 2.57
C PRO A 41 10.99 -0.11 3.48
N LEU A 42 11.46 -1.07 4.29
CA LEU A 42 12.54 -0.86 5.24
C LEU A 42 13.70 -0.17 4.51
N GLY A 43 14.17 0.96 5.03
CA GLY A 43 15.32 1.64 4.44
C GLY A 43 16.55 0.72 4.46
N ARG A 44 17.50 0.92 3.54
CA ARG A 44 18.74 0.11 3.52
C ARG A 44 19.44 0.11 4.89
N ASP A 45 19.57 1.28 5.49
CA ASP A 45 20.22 1.45 6.79
C ASP A 45 19.44 0.80 7.94
N GLU A 46 18.11 0.73 7.83
CA GLU A 46 17.27 0.01 8.79
C GLU A 46 17.39 -1.51 8.61
N PHE A 47 17.48 -1.98 7.37
CA PHE A 47 17.71 -3.38 7.06
C PHE A 47 19.06 -3.86 7.56
N GLU A 48 20.13 -3.11 7.31
CA GLU A 48 21.49 -3.45 7.78
C GLU A 48 21.56 -3.51 9.31
N ARG A 49 20.94 -2.55 10.02
CA ARG A 49 20.84 -2.59 11.49
C ARG A 49 20.03 -3.77 12.01
N MET A 50 18.96 -4.15 11.31
CA MET A 50 18.14 -5.30 11.68
C MET A 50 18.93 -6.62 11.51
N ALA A 51 19.65 -6.76 10.40
CA ALA A 51 20.48 -7.93 10.12
C ALA A 51 21.64 -8.10 11.13
N GLU A 52 22.27 -7.00 11.55
CA GLU A 52 23.29 -7.03 12.62
C GLU A 52 22.69 -7.43 13.98
N ALA A 53 21.47 -6.98 14.27
CA ALA A 53 20.81 -7.22 15.55
C ALA A 53 20.23 -8.65 15.69
N TRP A 54 19.88 -9.29 14.56
CA TRP A 54 19.37 -10.67 14.50
C TRP A 54 20.09 -11.45 13.41
N PRO A 55 21.30 -11.96 13.69
CA PRO A 55 22.01 -12.84 12.76
C PRO A 55 21.33 -14.21 12.67
N ASP A 56 21.24 -14.76 11.45
CA ASP A 56 20.52 -16.00 11.12
C ASP A 56 21.29 -17.31 11.48
N ASP A 57 22.11 -17.31 12.54
CA ASP A 57 22.88 -18.50 12.98
C ASP A 57 21.99 -19.68 13.46
#